data_AF-A0A523E6C7-F1
#
_entry.id   AF-A0A523E6C7-F1
#
_cell.length_a   1.000
_cell.length_b   1.000
_cell.length_c   1.000
_cell.angle_alpha   90.00
_cell.angle_beta   90.00
_cell.angle_gamma   90.00
#
_symmetry.space_group_name_H-M   'P 1'
#
loop_
_entity.id
_entity.type
_entity.pdbx_description
1 polymer ?
#
loop_
_entity_poly.entity_id
_entity_poly.type
_entity_poly.pdbx_seq_one_letter_code
_entity_poly.pdbx_strand_id
1 'polypeptide(L)'
;AVRFSRKVKRSTWDSQSRMADVANRLQATIIGRRVVRSFNTEQFEIGRFQQVLQGLVRADLKALKYIALTPPVIEIIGALAMGSVAAFAGWRIAAGGLDPGDFVAALAAMYWMYTILKRFARFGNDLTRGAIAAERVFAILDREREVVEAADAMIMPPFSREIRFRNAHFSYGGNPVLCGIDLTLKRGEKVALVGASGAGKTTLVNLMPRFYDVDTGTVEIDGVDIRRFTLASLRAQIGLVSQEVILFNDSLHANIAYGCPRASLAQVVAAARAAHAHEFIMALPEGYETVLQEGGQSLSAGQRQRVAIARALLKDAPVLILDEATSALDSQHESLVQAALDVLLRERTAIIIAHRLATVRAADRIVVLENGLIVEDGTHDQLLARGGVYTRLHRLPMDTATSRHP
;
A
#
# COMPACT_ATOMS: atom_id res chain seq x y z
N ALA A 1 -29.90 25.72 19.21
CA ALA A 1 -29.24 25.37 17.92
C ALA A 1 -27.88 24.66 18.10
N VAL A 2 -26.85 25.31 18.67
CA VAL A 2 -25.45 24.80 18.70
C VAL A 2 -25.26 23.45 19.42
N ARG A 3 -25.90 23.23 20.58
CA ARG A 3 -25.81 21.94 21.31
C ARG A 3 -26.46 20.77 20.56
N PHE A 4 -27.49 21.04 19.76
CA PHE A 4 -28.18 20.04 18.94
C PHE A 4 -27.34 19.67 17.72
N SER A 5 -26.79 20.67 17.02
CA SER A 5 -25.85 20.47 15.91
C SER A 5 -24.61 19.65 16.33
N ARG A 6 -24.03 19.91 17.51
CA ARG A 6 -22.93 19.09 18.05
C ARG A 6 -23.35 17.63 18.32
N LYS A 7 -24.56 17.40 18.83
CA LYS A 7 -25.08 16.04 19.07
C LYS A 7 -25.33 15.29 17.75
N VAL A 8 -25.90 15.96 16.75
CA VAL A 8 -26.08 15.41 15.39
C VAL A 8 -24.72 15.04 14.79
N LYS A 9 -23.75 15.96 14.77
CA LYS A 9 -22.39 15.71 14.25
C LYS A 9 -21.74 14.50 14.93
N ARG A 10 -21.80 14.43 16.27
CA ARG A 10 -21.22 13.30 17.03
C ARG A 10 -21.93 11.97 16.75
N SER A 11 -23.26 11.96 16.65
CA SER A 11 -24.01 10.74 16.34
C SER A 11 -23.79 10.25 14.91
N THR A 12 -23.69 11.16 13.94
CA THR A 12 -23.41 10.81 12.55
C THR A 12 -21.98 10.30 12.39
N TRP A 13 -21.03 10.85 13.15
CA TRP A 13 -19.66 10.36 13.16
C TRP A 13 -19.55 8.93 13.76
N ASP A 14 -20.22 8.66 14.87
CA ASP A 14 -20.29 7.32 15.49
C ASP A 14 -20.91 6.28 14.54
N SER A 15 -22.02 6.63 13.85
CA SER A 15 -22.64 5.79 12.81
C SER A 15 -21.65 5.48 11.67
N GLN A 16 -20.98 6.49 11.12
CA GLN A 16 -20.01 6.31 10.03
C GLN A 16 -18.80 5.46 10.46
N SER A 17 -18.30 5.65 11.68
CA SER A 17 -17.23 4.81 12.23
C SER A 17 -17.65 3.34 12.33
N ARG A 18 -18.86 3.06 12.85
CA ARG A 18 -19.37 1.69 12.97
C ARG A 18 -19.67 1.04 11.62
N MET A 19 -20.05 1.82 10.61
CA MET A 19 -20.21 1.31 9.24
C MET A 19 -18.86 0.81 8.69
N ALA A 20 -17.77 1.54 8.95
CA ALA A 20 -16.43 1.10 8.59
C ALA A 20 -16.04 -0.21 9.31
N ASP A 21 -16.39 -0.36 10.59
CA ASP A 21 -16.15 -1.60 11.34
C ASP A 21 -16.88 -2.81 10.74
N VAL A 22 -18.15 -2.63 10.31
CA VAL A 22 -18.93 -3.66 9.60
C VAL A 22 -18.25 -4.06 8.29
N ALA A 23 -17.85 -3.08 7.48
CA ALA A 23 -17.18 -3.32 6.21
C ALA A 23 -15.84 -4.06 6.40
N ASN A 24 -15.01 -3.59 7.34
CA ASN A 24 -13.73 -4.21 7.67
C ASN A 24 -13.91 -5.65 8.14
N ARG A 25 -14.91 -5.92 8.99
CA ARG A 25 -15.19 -7.27 9.48
C ARG A 25 -15.67 -8.20 8.38
N LEU A 26 -16.59 -7.72 7.53
CA LEU A 26 -17.08 -8.48 6.39
C LEU A 26 -15.94 -8.86 5.45
N GLN A 27 -15.07 -7.89 5.13
CA GLN A 27 -13.89 -8.13 4.31
C GLN A 27 -12.97 -9.17 4.94
N ALA A 28 -12.66 -9.05 6.24
CA ALA A 28 -11.82 -10.02 6.95
C ALA A 28 -12.41 -11.44 6.95
N THR A 29 -13.72 -11.60 7.16
CA THR A 29 -14.39 -12.91 7.13
C THR A 29 -14.40 -13.52 5.71
N ILE A 30 -14.58 -12.71 4.66
CA ILE A 30 -14.55 -13.18 3.26
C ILE A 30 -13.13 -13.63 2.86
N ILE A 31 -12.12 -12.85 3.23
CA ILE A 31 -10.70 -13.20 3.02
C ILE A 31 -10.38 -14.49 3.80
N GLY A 32 -10.79 -14.55 5.07
CA GLY A 32 -10.56 -15.68 5.97
C GLY A 32 -11.52 -16.87 5.80
N ARG A 33 -12.36 -16.91 4.76
CA ARG A 33 -13.45 -17.89 4.62
C ARG A 33 -13.01 -19.34 4.73
N ARG A 34 -11.80 -19.67 4.25
CA ARG A 34 -11.24 -21.03 4.35
C ARG A 34 -10.96 -21.40 5.80
N VAL A 35 -10.43 -20.47 6.59
CA VAL A 35 -10.14 -20.64 8.02
C VAL A 35 -11.44 -20.81 8.80
N VAL A 36 -12.43 -19.94 8.55
CA VAL A 36 -13.72 -20.01 9.25
C VAL A 36 -14.38 -21.37 9.04
N ARG A 37 -14.39 -21.87 7.79
CA ARG A 37 -14.93 -23.18 7.43
C ARG A 37 -14.10 -24.34 7.96
N SER A 38 -12.77 -24.26 7.89
CA SER A 38 -11.90 -25.36 8.33
C SER A 38 -11.99 -25.61 9.83
N PHE A 39 -12.24 -24.55 10.62
CA PHE A 39 -12.44 -24.64 12.06
C PHE A 39 -13.91 -24.75 12.48
N ASN A 40 -14.86 -24.84 11.52
CA ASN A 40 -16.30 -24.92 11.78
C ASN A 40 -16.80 -23.81 12.73
N THR A 41 -16.31 -22.58 12.51
CA THR A 41 -16.56 -21.39 13.35
C THR A 41 -17.55 -20.41 12.72
N GLU A 42 -18.31 -20.83 11.71
CA GLU A 42 -19.26 -19.99 10.99
C GLU A 42 -20.26 -19.33 11.93
N GLN A 43 -20.85 -20.10 12.86
CA GLN A 43 -21.84 -19.56 13.81
C GLN A 43 -21.22 -18.55 14.78
N PHE A 44 -19.97 -18.78 15.18
CA PHE A 44 -19.24 -17.84 16.02
C PHE A 44 -18.98 -16.51 15.30
N GLU A 45 -18.55 -16.57 14.03
CA GLU A 45 -18.34 -15.37 13.22
C GLU A 45 -19.64 -14.64 12.87
N ILE A 46 -20.73 -15.38 12.60
CA ILE A 46 -22.07 -14.79 12.43
C ILE A 46 -22.49 -14.05 13.70
N GLY A 47 -22.32 -14.65 14.88
CA GLY A 47 -22.63 -14.01 16.16
C GLY A 47 -21.83 -12.73 16.40
N ARG A 48 -20.52 -12.74 16.10
CA ARG A 48 -19.69 -11.53 16.17
C ARG A 48 -20.14 -10.47 15.17
N PHE A 49 -20.46 -10.85 13.94
CA PHE A 49 -20.96 -9.93 12.92
C PHE A 49 -22.29 -9.29 13.36
N GLN A 50 -23.21 -10.08 13.92
CA GLN A 50 -24.47 -9.58 14.47
C GLN A 50 -24.25 -8.57 15.60
N GLN A 51 -23.28 -8.77 16.49
CA GLN A 51 -22.97 -7.79 17.55
C GLN A 51 -22.50 -6.45 16.98
N VAL A 52 -21.62 -6.46 15.98
CA VAL A 52 -21.15 -5.23 15.32
C VAL A 52 -22.30 -4.55 14.58
N LEU A 53 -23.11 -5.33 13.85
CA LEU A 53 -24.28 -4.84 13.12
C LEU A 53 -25.33 -4.22 14.07
N GLN A 54 -25.62 -4.86 15.21
CA GLN A 54 -26.49 -4.28 16.23
C GLN A 54 -25.93 -2.98 16.79
N GLY A 55 -24.61 -2.90 16.93
CA GLY A 55 -23.90 -1.67 17.28
C GLY A 55 -24.17 -0.54 16.28
N LEU A 56 -24.05 -0.82 14.98
CA LEU A 56 -24.36 0.13 13.91
C LEU A 56 -25.84 0.54 13.95
N VAL A 57 -26.77 -0.42 14.03
CA VAL A 57 -28.21 -0.13 14.11
C VAL A 57 -28.54 0.79 15.29
N ARG A 58 -27.94 0.57 16.47
CA ARG A 58 -28.14 1.45 17.63
C ARG A 58 -27.61 2.87 17.39
N ALA A 59 -26.46 3.00 16.74
CA ALA A 59 -25.89 4.31 16.39
C ALA A 59 -26.72 5.03 15.34
N ASP A 60 -27.20 4.32 14.31
CA ASP A 60 -28.08 4.85 13.28
C ASP A 60 -29.43 5.29 13.86
N LEU A 61 -30.07 4.48 14.71
CA LEU A 61 -31.30 4.86 15.39
C LEU A 61 -31.10 6.10 16.27
N LYS A 62 -29.94 6.22 16.93
CA LYS A 62 -29.60 7.40 17.73
C LYS A 62 -29.40 8.64 16.83
N ALA A 63 -28.72 8.50 15.70
CA ALA A 63 -28.55 9.57 14.72
C ALA A 63 -29.91 9.98 14.10
N LEU A 64 -30.72 9.00 13.69
CA LEU A 64 -32.07 9.20 13.17
C LEU A 64 -32.97 9.86 14.20
N LYS A 65 -32.90 9.52 15.49
CA LYS A 65 -33.67 10.22 16.53
C LYS A 65 -33.38 11.72 16.54
N TYR A 66 -32.11 12.11 16.40
CA TYR A 66 -31.75 13.53 16.32
C TYR A 66 -32.13 14.16 14.98
N ILE A 67 -31.96 13.46 13.86
CA ILE A 67 -32.29 13.99 12.53
C ILE A 67 -33.81 14.10 12.35
N ALA A 68 -34.58 13.08 12.72
CA ALA A 68 -36.02 12.95 12.54
C ALA A 68 -36.85 13.94 13.36
N LEU A 69 -36.30 14.48 14.46
CA LEU A 69 -36.96 15.57 15.20
C LEU A 69 -36.86 16.91 14.48
N THR A 70 -35.96 17.06 13.50
CA THR A 70 -35.72 18.35 12.84
C THR A 70 -36.86 18.76 11.89
N PRO A 71 -37.36 17.90 10.97
CA PRO A 71 -38.45 18.28 10.07
C PRO A 71 -39.78 18.62 10.77
N PRO A 72 -40.29 17.83 11.74
CA PRO A 72 -41.55 18.13 12.43
C PRO A 72 -41.49 19.44 13.21
N VAL A 73 -40.36 19.74 13.85
CA VAL A 73 -40.18 21.00 14.58
C VAL A 73 -40.21 22.20 13.63
N ILE A 74 -39.53 22.10 12.48
CA ILE A 74 -39.59 23.15 11.43
C ILE A 74 -41.02 23.28 10.88
N GLU A 75 -41.76 22.17 10.76
CA GLU A 75 -43.14 22.17 10.29
C GLU A 75 -44.12 22.81 11.25
N ILE A 76 -44.03 22.51 12.54
CA ILE A 76 -44.87 23.13 13.56
C ILE A 76 -44.59 24.63 13.63
N ILE A 77 -43.31 25.03 13.63
CA ILE A 77 -42.94 26.46 13.65
C ILE A 77 -43.46 27.17 12.39
N GLY A 78 -43.29 26.54 11.21
CA GLY A 78 -43.77 27.08 9.95
C GLY A 78 -45.30 27.20 9.89
N ALA A 79 -46.02 26.18 10.36
CA ALA A 79 -47.47 26.15 10.41
C ALA A 79 -48.03 27.19 11.40
N LEU A 80 -47.39 27.37 12.56
CA LEU A 80 -47.77 28.41 13.53
C LEU A 80 -47.51 29.81 12.99
N ALA A 81 -46.38 30.03 12.32
CA ALA A 81 -46.09 31.30 11.64
C ALA A 81 -47.10 31.59 10.52
N MET A 82 -47.46 30.58 9.71
CA MET A 82 -48.49 30.68 8.69
C MET A 82 -49.88 30.98 9.25
N GLY A 83 -50.29 30.25 10.28
CA GLY A 83 -51.58 30.44 10.92
C GLY A 83 -51.72 31.82 11.57
N SER A 84 -50.67 32.31 12.23
CA SER A 84 -50.68 33.63 12.88
C SER A 84 -50.78 34.78 11.88
N VAL A 85 -50.06 34.72 10.76
CA VAL A 85 -50.18 35.73 9.69
C VAL A 85 -51.54 35.66 9.00
N ALA A 86 -52.04 34.45 8.71
CA ALA A 86 -53.36 34.28 8.11
C ALA A 86 -54.48 34.84 9.01
N ALA A 87 -54.41 34.59 10.33
CA ALA A 87 -55.35 35.12 11.30
C ALA A 87 -55.29 36.65 11.40
N PHE A 88 -54.09 37.22 11.47
CA PHE A 88 -53.89 38.68 11.50
C PHE A 88 -54.44 39.37 10.25
N ALA A 89 -54.14 38.80 9.08
CA ALA A 89 -54.60 39.35 7.81
C ALA A 89 -56.12 39.19 7.62
N GLY A 90 -56.70 38.05 8.01
CA GLY A 90 -58.16 37.86 8.00
C GLY A 90 -58.90 38.88 8.86
N TRP A 91 -58.37 39.18 10.05
CA TRP A 91 -58.92 40.25 10.91
C TRP A 91 -58.82 41.64 10.25
N ARG A 92 -57.71 41.94 9.57
CA ARG A 92 -57.50 43.23 8.88
C ARG A 92 -58.38 43.43 7.65
N ILE A 93 -58.65 42.36 6.90
CA ILE A 93 -59.58 42.39 5.75
C ILE A 93 -61.01 42.66 6.25
N ALA A 94 -61.42 42.00 7.35
CA ALA A 94 -62.72 42.24 7.97
C ALA A 94 -62.89 43.68 8.46
N ALA A 95 -61.79 44.35 8.85
CA ALA A 95 -61.76 45.76 9.22
C ALA A 95 -61.70 46.73 8.00
N GLY A 96 -61.75 46.23 6.76
CA GLY A 96 -61.75 47.03 5.54
C GLY A 96 -60.39 47.63 5.13
N GLY A 97 -59.29 47.17 5.75
CA GLY A 97 -57.97 47.79 5.60
C GLY A 97 -56.99 47.09 4.66
N LEU A 98 -57.42 46.07 3.90
CA LEU A 98 -56.55 45.26 3.03
C LEU A 98 -57.34 44.64 1.87
N ASP A 99 -56.77 44.66 0.66
CA ASP A 99 -57.35 44.04 -0.53
C ASP A 99 -57.19 42.49 -0.48
N PRO A 100 -58.22 41.70 -0.85
CA PRO A 100 -58.14 40.25 -0.84
C PRO A 100 -57.07 39.65 -1.78
N GLY A 101 -56.77 40.32 -2.89
CA GLY A 101 -55.73 39.90 -3.84
C GLY A 101 -54.33 40.04 -3.23
N ASP A 102 -54.06 41.17 -2.57
CA ASP A 102 -52.80 41.42 -1.86
C ASP A 102 -52.56 40.38 -0.74
N PHE A 103 -53.64 39.91 -0.09
CA PHE A 103 -53.57 38.87 0.92
C PHE A 103 -53.16 37.51 0.35
N VAL A 104 -53.78 37.07 -0.75
CA VAL A 104 -53.42 35.81 -1.41
C VAL A 104 -51.97 35.86 -1.90
N ALA A 105 -51.54 37.00 -2.44
CA ALA A 105 -50.16 37.22 -2.85
C ALA A 105 -49.18 37.13 -1.66
N ALA A 106 -49.52 37.73 -0.51
CA ALA A 106 -48.71 37.65 0.71
C ALA A 106 -48.60 36.23 1.27
N LEU A 107 -49.71 35.47 1.28
CA LEU A 107 -49.70 34.06 1.70
C LEU A 107 -48.84 33.20 0.76
N ALA A 108 -48.96 33.40 -0.55
CA ALA A 108 -48.13 32.71 -1.53
C ALA A 108 -46.65 33.05 -1.31
N ALA A 109 -46.29 34.33 -1.21
CA ALA A 109 -44.92 34.78 -0.96
C ALA A 109 -44.34 34.15 0.32
N MET A 110 -45.14 34.06 1.40
CA MET A 110 -44.70 33.44 2.64
C MET A 110 -44.52 31.92 2.53
N TYR A 111 -45.39 31.24 1.77
CA TYR A 111 -45.21 29.83 1.45
C TYR A 111 -43.92 29.59 0.67
N TRP A 112 -43.64 30.41 -0.35
CA TRP A 112 -42.39 30.35 -1.10
C TRP A 112 -41.17 30.56 -0.19
N MET A 113 -41.17 31.58 0.67
CA MET A 113 -40.11 31.84 1.64
C MET A 113 -39.86 30.65 2.57
N TYR A 114 -40.93 30.04 3.08
CA TYR A 114 -40.84 28.84 3.93
C TYR A 114 -40.21 27.64 3.20
N THR A 115 -40.57 27.40 1.94
CA THR A 115 -39.98 26.30 1.16
C THR A 115 -38.48 26.50 0.92
N ILE A 116 -38.04 27.75 0.68
CA ILE A 116 -36.62 28.10 0.51
C ILE A 116 -35.87 27.88 1.83
N LEU A 117 -36.43 28.33 2.96
CA LEU A 117 -35.84 28.14 4.28
C LEU A 117 -35.65 26.65 4.61
N LYS A 118 -36.64 25.80 4.27
CA LYS A 118 -36.53 24.33 4.40
C LYS A 118 -35.42 23.73 3.54
N ARG A 119 -35.22 24.22 2.31
CA ARG A 119 -34.13 23.76 1.43
C ARG A 119 -32.77 24.15 2.02
N PHE A 120 -32.64 25.38 2.51
CA PHE A 120 -31.42 25.87 3.13
C PHE A 120 -31.05 25.09 4.40
N ALA A 121 -32.03 24.74 5.25
CA ALA A 121 -31.80 23.94 6.45
C ALA A 121 -31.25 22.54 6.13
N ARG A 122 -31.71 21.90 5.04
CA ARG A 122 -31.18 20.60 4.59
C ARG A 122 -29.75 20.72 4.06
N PHE A 123 -29.46 21.80 3.32
CA PHE A 123 -28.12 22.06 2.78
C PHE A 123 -27.03 22.15 3.86
N GLY A 124 -27.35 22.65 5.06
CA GLY A 124 -26.39 22.70 6.17
C GLY A 124 -25.85 21.33 6.62
N ASN A 125 -26.67 20.27 6.54
CA ASN A 125 -26.23 18.92 6.86
C ASN A 125 -25.30 18.36 5.78
N ASP A 126 -25.60 18.62 4.51
CA ASP A 126 -24.77 18.19 3.38
C ASP A 126 -23.41 18.92 3.39
N LEU A 127 -23.40 20.23 3.69
CA LEU A 127 -22.18 21.00 3.92
C LEU A 127 -21.32 20.41 5.04
N THR A 128 -21.94 20.01 6.15
CA THR A 128 -21.21 19.41 7.28
C THR A 128 -20.60 18.07 6.90
N ARG A 129 -21.33 17.22 6.16
CA ARG A 129 -20.81 15.94 5.66
C ARG A 129 -19.67 16.15 4.67
N GLY A 130 -19.83 17.10 3.75
CA GLY A 130 -18.79 17.49 2.79
C GLY A 130 -17.52 17.97 3.50
N ALA A 131 -17.65 18.81 4.53
CA ALA A 131 -16.52 19.29 5.31
C ALA A 131 -15.75 18.17 6.02
N ILE A 132 -16.44 17.18 6.60
CA ILE A 132 -15.79 16.02 7.25
C ILE A 132 -15.09 15.11 6.22
N ALA A 133 -15.69 14.92 5.05
CA ALA A 133 -15.06 14.17 3.96
C ALA A 133 -13.81 14.89 3.45
N ALA A 134 -13.90 16.21 3.26
CA ALA A 134 -12.77 17.06 2.86
C ALA A 134 -11.63 17.00 3.89
N GLU A 135 -11.93 17.11 5.19
CA GLU A 135 -10.93 17.00 6.26
C GLU A 135 -10.09 15.71 6.17
N ARG A 136 -10.72 14.57 5.86
CA ARG A 136 -10.00 13.30 5.65
C ARG A 136 -9.14 13.28 4.39
N VAL A 137 -9.59 13.90 3.31
CA VAL A 137 -8.81 14.02 2.07
C VAL A 137 -7.61 14.94 2.29
N PHE A 138 -7.83 16.11 2.89
CA PHE A 138 -6.76 17.05 3.22
C PHE A 138 -5.74 16.46 4.21
N ALA A 139 -6.17 15.66 5.19
CA ALA A 139 -5.24 14.94 6.07
C ALA A 139 -4.25 14.01 5.33
N ILE A 140 -4.62 13.51 4.14
CA ILE A 140 -3.72 12.71 3.30
C ILE A 140 -2.87 13.61 2.40
N LEU A 141 -3.47 14.64 1.80
CA LEU A 141 -2.79 15.57 0.90
C LEU A 141 -1.73 16.43 1.62
N ASP A 142 -2.00 16.78 2.88
CA ASP A 142 -1.15 17.63 3.72
C ASP A 142 -0.08 16.82 4.47
N ARG A 143 -0.04 15.49 4.31
CA ARG A 143 0.99 14.65 4.94
C ARG A 143 2.35 14.99 4.33
N GLU A 144 3.30 15.37 5.18
CA GLU A 144 4.67 15.63 4.76
C GLU A 144 5.31 14.37 4.16
N ARG A 145 6.09 14.56 3.09
CA ARG A 145 6.82 13.48 2.44
C ARG A 145 8.00 13.09 3.32
N GLU A 146 8.12 11.80 3.63
CA GLU A 146 9.23 11.28 4.45
C GLU A 146 10.59 11.43 3.75
N VAL A 147 10.61 11.40 2.41
CA VAL A 147 11.82 11.61 1.61
C VAL A 147 11.60 12.79 0.66
N VAL A 148 12.46 13.81 0.79
CA VAL A 148 12.44 15.02 -0.04
C VAL A 148 13.78 15.17 -0.75
N GLU A 149 13.73 15.51 -2.04
CA GLU A 149 14.92 15.86 -2.82
C GLU A 149 15.45 17.23 -2.38
N ALA A 150 16.77 17.35 -2.23
CA ALA A 150 17.39 18.65 -2.03
C ALA A 150 17.15 19.54 -3.25
N ALA A 151 17.02 20.85 -3.05
CA ALA A 151 16.78 21.80 -4.15
C ALA A 151 17.93 21.81 -5.18
N ASP A 152 19.14 21.46 -4.73
CA ASP A 152 20.37 21.33 -5.51
C ASP A 152 20.73 19.86 -5.81
N ALA A 153 19.75 18.95 -5.74
CA ALA A 153 19.96 17.54 -6.04
C ALA A 153 20.51 17.35 -7.46
N MET A 154 21.61 16.61 -7.57
CA MET A 154 22.29 16.37 -8.85
C MET A 154 21.81 15.07 -9.51
N ILE A 155 21.99 14.97 -10.82
CA ILE A 155 21.79 13.71 -11.54
C ILE A 155 22.92 12.76 -11.17
N MET A 156 22.58 11.56 -10.72
CA MET A 156 23.54 10.52 -10.38
C MET A 156 24.36 10.09 -11.61
N PRO A 157 25.71 10.17 -11.58
CA PRO A 157 26.57 9.61 -12.62
C PRO A 157 26.44 8.09 -12.71
N PRO A 158 26.75 7.45 -13.85
CA PRO A 158 26.73 6.00 -13.99
C PRO A 158 27.56 5.29 -12.91
N PHE A 159 26.96 4.29 -12.27
CA PHE A 159 27.56 3.52 -11.19
C PHE A 159 28.84 2.83 -11.64
N SER A 160 29.92 3.01 -10.87
CA SER A 160 31.26 2.71 -11.34
C SER A 160 32.17 2.00 -10.34
N ARG A 161 31.97 2.13 -9.02
CA ARG A 161 32.92 1.66 -8.01
C ARG A 161 32.28 0.84 -6.91
N GLU A 162 31.45 1.44 -6.06
CA GLU A 162 30.96 0.79 -4.84
C GLU A 162 29.75 1.48 -4.21
N ILE A 163 29.00 0.73 -3.41
CA ILE A 163 27.95 1.23 -2.52
C ILE A 163 28.42 1.01 -1.09
N ARG A 164 28.40 2.06 -0.26
CA ARG A 164 28.89 2.01 1.12
C ARG A 164 27.87 2.54 2.10
N PHE A 165 27.55 1.73 3.10
CA PHE A 165 26.88 2.14 4.33
C PHE A 165 27.97 2.52 5.33
N ARG A 166 27.88 3.72 5.92
CA ARG A 166 28.81 4.17 6.97
C ARG A 166 28.05 4.49 8.24
N ASN A 167 28.26 3.67 9.27
CA ASN A 167 27.61 3.78 10.56
C ASN A 167 26.11 4.12 10.42
N ALA A 168 25.40 3.41 9.54
CA ALA A 168 24.02 3.74 9.19
C ALA A 168 23.05 3.23 10.26
N HIS A 169 22.25 4.13 10.82
CA HIS A 169 21.17 3.80 11.77
C HIS A 169 19.82 4.12 11.17
N PHE A 170 18.81 3.31 11.46
CA PHE A 170 17.46 3.51 10.94
C PHE A 170 16.37 2.97 11.86
N SER A 171 15.26 3.68 11.95
CA SER A 171 14.12 3.38 12.82
C SER A 171 12.77 3.60 12.11
N TYR A 172 11.79 2.71 12.35
CA TYR A 172 10.40 2.95 11.94
C TYR A 172 9.60 3.56 13.10
N GLY A 173 9.15 4.81 12.94
CA GLY A 173 8.32 5.48 13.96
C GLY A 173 8.98 5.52 15.34
N GLY A 174 10.31 5.66 15.38
CA GLY A 174 11.12 5.65 16.60
C GLY A 174 11.56 4.27 17.11
N ASN A 175 11.14 3.17 16.47
CA ASN A 175 11.63 1.82 16.80
C ASN A 175 12.88 1.48 15.98
N PRO A 176 14.07 1.34 16.60
CA PRO A 176 15.31 1.10 15.88
C PRO A 176 15.32 -0.29 15.24
N VAL A 177 15.76 -0.36 13.98
CA VAL A 177 15.86 -1.59 13.19
C VAL A 177 17.28 -1.86 12.70
N LEU A 178 18.03 -0.82 12.33
CA LEU A 178 19.43 -0.92 11.94
C LEU A 178 20.27 -0.04 12.88
N CYS A 179 21.35 -0.61 13.40
CA CYS A 179 22.13 0.00 14.48
C CYS A 179 23.61 0.11 14.11
N GLY A 180 23.98 1.04 13.24
CA GLY A 180 25.40 1.29 12.92
C GLY A 180 25.93 0.28 11.90
N ILE A 181 25.25 0.19 10.76
CA ILE A 181 25.65 -0.68 9.67
C ILE A 181 26.85 -0.09 8.93
N ASP A 182 27.95 -0.84 8.90
CA ASP A 182 29.10 -0.61 8.05
C ASP A 182 29.21 -1.75 7.03
N LEU A 183 28.91 -1.44 5.77
CA LEU A 183 28.89 -2.41 4.68
C LEU A 183 29.41 -1.76 3.40
N THR A 184 30.27 -2.45 2.65
CA THR A 184 30.72 -2.01 1.32
C THR A 184 30.45 -3.12 0.31
N LEU A 185 29.71 -2.78 -0.75
CA LEU A 185 29.40 -3.59 -1.91
C LEU A 185 30.23 -3.07 -3.10
N LYS A 186 31.17 -3.87 -3.60
CA LYS A 186 32.02 -3.49 -4.75
C LYS A 186 31.27 -3.72 -6.06
N ARG A 187 31.62 -2.96 -7.09
CA ARG A 187 31.06 -3.15 -8.43
C ARG A 187 31.32 -4.58 -8.92
N GLY A 188 30.26 -5.23 -9.39
CA GLY A 188 30.26 -6.61 -9.90
C GLY A 188 30.18 -7.68 -8.81
N GLU A 189 30.21 -7.29 -7.53
CA GLU A 189 30.12 -8.22 -6.40
C GLU A 189 28.66 -8.64 -6.16
N LYS A 190 28.46 -9.94 -5.91
CA LYS A 190 27.20 -10.53 -5.47
C LYS A 190 27.27 -10.84 -3.99
N VAL A 191 26.49 -10.11 -3.19
CA VAL A 191 26.47 -10.26 -1.73
C VAL A 191 25.15 -10.89 -1.29
N ALA A 192 25.23 -12.03 -0.61
CA ALA A 192 24.09 -12.65 0.04
C ALA A 192 23.90 -12.10 1.46
N LEU A 193 22.70 -11.61 1.76
CA LEU A 193 22.29 -11.14 3.07
C LEU A 193 21.48 -12.24 3.77
N VAL A 194 21.99 -12.74 4.88
CA VAL A 194 21.44 -13.87 5.64
C VAL A 194 21.14 -13.42 7.06
N GLY A 195 20.11 -13.99 7.69
CA GLY A 195 19.74 -13.64 9.06
C GLY A 195 18.31 -14.06 9.39
N ALA A 196 17.97 -14.08 10.67
CA ALA A 196 16.62 -14.41 11.12
C ALA A 196 15.55 -13.46 10.51
N SER A 197 14.29 -13.90 10.49
CA SER A 197 13.18 -13.00 10.15
C SER A 197 13.16 -11.83 11.14
N GLY A 198 12.92 -10.61 10.64
CA GLY A 198 12.97 -9.39 11.46
C GLY A 198 14.37 -8.83 11.76
N ALA A 199 15.45 -9.46 11.30
CA ALA A 199 16.81 -8.97 11.56
C ALA A 199 17.18 -7.63 10.89
N GLY A 200 16.32 -7.07 10.03
CA GLY A 200 16.55 -5.80 9.32
C GLY A 200 16.95 -5.92 7.85
N LYS A 201 16.97 -7.13 7.27
CA LYS A 201 17.45 -7.40 5.89
C LYS A 201 16.75 -6.56 4.81
N THR A 202 15.42 -6.66 4.74
CA THR A 202 14.58 -5.88 3.80
C THR A 202 14.71 -4.38 4.05
N THR A 203 14.91 -3.97 5.30
CA THR A 203 15.10 -2.55 5.64
C THR A 203 16.44 -2.04 5.09
N LEU A 204 17.53 -2.80 5.26
CA LEU A 204 18.85 -2.45 4.73
C LEU A 204 18.83 -2.26 3.21
N VAL A 205 18.20 -3.16 2.46
CA VAL A 205 18.12 -3.03 1.00
C VAL A 205 17.20 -1.88 0.56
N ASN A 206 16.14 -1.58 1.31
CA ASN A 206 15.20 -0.49 1.02
C ASN A 206 15.82 0.92 1.20
N LEU A 207 16.93 1.04 1.91
CA LEU A 207 17.68 2.30 2.00
C LEU A 207 18.42 2.64 0.70
N MET A 208 18.83 1.64 -0.11
CA MET A 208 19.57 1.87 -1.36
C MET A 208 18.77 2.66 -2.42
N PRO A 209 17.49 2.33 -2.74
CA PRO A 209 16.67 3.15 -3.62
C PRO A 209 16.09 4.41 -2.95
N ARG A 210 16.53 4.71 -1.72
CA ARG A 210 16.06 5.80 -0.88
C ARG A 210 14.53 5.79 -0.74
N PHE A 211 13.98 4.65 -0.34
CA PHE A 211 12.58 4.60 0.13
C PHE A 211 12.43 5.21 1.51
N TYR A 212 13.50 5.14 2.31
CA TYR A 212 13.66 5.83 3.58
C TYR A 212 15.05 6.46 3.64
N ASP A 213 15.19 7.54 4.40
CA ASP A 213 16.48 8.10 4.78
C ASP A 213 16.96 7.50 6.10
N VAL A 214 18.27 7.39 6.28
CA VAL A 214 18.87 6.96 7.56
C VAL A 214 18.72 8.04 8.63
N ASP A 215 18.54 7.63 9.89
CA ASP A 215 18.47 8.53 11.04
C ASP A 215 19.83 9.20 11.28
N THR A 216 20.90 8.40 11.25
CA THR A 216 22.29 8.86 11.36
C THR A 216 23.19 7.99 10.48
N GLY A 217 24.39 8.51 10.16
CA GLY A 217 25.30 7.89 9.19
C GLY A 217 24.99 8.28 7.75
N THR A 218 25.55 7.52 6.80
CA THR A 218 25.38 7.76 5.36
C THR A 218 25.21 6.47 4.58
N VAL A 219 24.47 6.56 3.46
CA VAL A 219 24.50 5.58 2.38
C VAL A 219 25.08 6.29 1.18
N GLU A 220 26.22 5.81 0.70
CA GLU A 220 27.02 6.43 -0.35
C GLU A 220 27.04 5.53 -1.57
N ILE A 221 26.94 6.12 -2.77
CA ILE A 221 27.26 5.45 -4.02
C ILE A 221 28.42 6.20 -4.67
N ASP A 222 29.49 5.48 -4.98
CA ASP A 222 30.74 6.00 -5.53
C ASP A 222 31.33 7.17 -4.71
N GLY A 223 31.13 7.14 -3.39
CA GLY A 223 31.62 8.12 -2.42
C GLY A 223 30.74 9.37 -2.26
N VAL A 224 29.57 9.41 -2.88
CA VAL A 224 28.59 10.50 -2.72
C VAL A 224 27.35 9.98 -2.01
N ASP A 225 26.91 10.70 -0.98
CA ASP A 225 25.68 10.38 -0.26
C ASP A 225 24.46 10.39 -1.19
N ILE A 226 23.65 9.33 -1.16
CA ILE A 226 22.46 9.18 -1.99
C ILE A 226 21.44 10.31 -1.82
N ARG A 227 21.47 11.02 -0.69
CA ARG A 227 20.60 12.18 -0.41
C ARG A 227 20.86 13.36 -1.34
N ARG A 228 22.04 13.40 -1.98
CA ARG A 228 22.44 14.46 -2.93
C ARG A 228 21.96 14.20 -4.35
N PHE A 229 21.43 13.01 -4.64
CA PHE A 229 20.95 12.66 -5.98
C PHE A 229 19.44 12.91 -6.13
N THR A 230 19.01 13.19 -7.36
CA THR A 230 17.57 13.10 -7.70
C THR A 230 17.12 11.64 -7.60
N LEU A 231 15.94 11.39 -7.03
CA LEU A 231 15.39 10.06 -6.84
C LEU A 231 15.20 9.34 -8.18
N ALA A 232 14.85 10.08 -9.23
CA ALA A 232 14.71 9.53 -10.57
C ALA A 232 16.04 8.96 -11.09
N SER A 233 17.14 9.70 -10.96
CA SER A 233 18.46 9.24 -11.43
C SER A 233 19.02 8.10 -10.57
N LEU A 234 18.84 8.17 -9.25
CA LEU A 234 19.22 7.10 -8.32
C LEU A 234 18.47 5.79 -8.64
N ARG A 235 17.14 5.86 -8.73
CA ARG A 235 16.30 4.67 -8.94
C ARG A 235 16.39 4.14 -10.37
N ALA A 236 16.83 4.94 -11.34
CA ALA A 236 17.12 4.44 -12.69
C ALA A 236 18.26 3.41 -12.67
N GLN A 237 19.23 3.55 -11.75
CA GLN A 237 20.40 2.67 -11.67
C GLN A 237 20.23 1.45 -10.77
N ILE A 238 19.06 1.29 -10.14
CA ILE A 238 18.76 0.20 -9.21
C ILE A 238 17.57 -0.61 -9.71
N GLY A 239 17.76 -1.89 -10.01
CA GLY A 239 16.69 -2.86 -10.27
C GLY A 239 16.26 -3.55 -8.97
N LEU A 240 14.95 -3.73 -8.79
CA LEU A 240 14.38 -4.42 -7.63
C LEU A 240 13.53 -5.58 -8.10
N VAL A 241 13.77 -6.77 -7.54
CA VAL A 241 12.90 -7.94 -7.64
C VAL A 241 12.44 -8.25 -6.21
N SER A 242 11.18 -7.95 -5.92
CA SER A 242 10.59 -8.13 -4.59
C SER A 242 10.14 -9.57 -4.33
N GLN A 243 10.02 -9.92 -3.05
CA GLN A 243 9.49 -11.20 -2.59
C GLN A 243 8.05 -11.41 -3.08
N GLU A 244 7.18 -10.44 -2.81
CA GLU A 244 5.83 -10.42 -3.38
C GLU A 244 5.86 -9.73 -4.74
N VAL A 245 5.69 -10.53 -5.80
CA VAL A 245 5.58 -9.99 -7.16
C VAL A 245 4.21 -9.37 -7.36
N ILE A 246 4.18 -8.05 -7.48
CA ILE A 246 2.97 -7.30 -7.82
C ILE A 246 2.94 -7.08 -9.34
N LEU A 247 1.87 -7.60 -9.95
CA LEU A 247 1.51 -7.33 -11.34
C LEU A 247 0.31 -6.39 -11.37
N PHE A 248 0.31 -5.42 -12.28
CA PHE A 248 -0.79 -4.48 -12.43
C PHE A 248 -1.92 -5.11 -13.25
N ASN A 249 -3.14 -4.60 -13.07
CA ASN A 249 -4.31 -4.99 -13.86
C ASN A 249 -4.21 -4.40 -15.28
N ASP A 250 -3.29 -4.95 -16.07
CA ASP A 250 -2.90 -4.51 -17.40
C ASP A 250 -2.33 -5.71 -18.18
N SER A 251 -1.98 -5.53 -19.45
CA SER A 251 -1.44 -6.60 -20.28
C SER A 251 -0.08 -7.12 -19.77
N LEU A 252 0.28 -8.35 -20.16
CA LEU A 252 1.60 -8.91 -19.89
C LEU A 252 2.71 -8.06 -20.51
N HIS A 253 2.47 -7.51 -21.70
CA HIS A 253 3.34 -6.53 -22.34
C HIS A 253 3.58 -5.31 -21.42
N ALA A 254 2.51 -4.65 -20.96
CA ALA A 254 2.59 -3.47 -20.10
C ALA A 254 3.30 -3.79 -18.77
N ASN A 255 3.02 -4.95 -18.18
CA ASN A 255 3.66 -5.39 -16.94
C ASN A 255 5.18 -5.59 -17.07
N ILE A 256 5.67 -6.08 -18.21
CA ILE A 256 7.11 -6.21 -18.47
C ILE A 256 7.70 -4.85 -18.83
N ALA A 257 7.03 -4.10 -19.71
CA ALA A 257 7.41 -2.76 -20.16
C ALA A 257 7.44 -1.73 -19.01
N TYR A 258 6.82 -2.01 -17.86
CA TYR A 258 6.90 -1.17 -16.67
C TYR A 258 8.36 -0.84 -16.25
N GLY A 259 9.31 -1.74 -16.53
CA GLY A 259 10.74 -1.50 -16.28
C GLY A 259 11.35 -0.41 -17.17
N CYS A 260 10.80 -0.20 -18.36
CA CYS A 260 11.18 0.82 -19.33
C CYS A 260 9.98 1.17 -20.22
N PRO A 261 9.14 2.17 -19.85
CA PRO A 261 7.87 2.44 -20.53
C PRO A 261 7.97 2.80 -22.02
N ARG A 262 9.17 3.16 -22.49
CA ARG A 262 9.46 3.48 -23.89
C ARG A 262 10.05 2.29 -24.67
N ALA A 263 10.12 1.10 -24.06
CA ALA A 263 10.66 -0.08 -24.71
C ALA A 263 9.79 -0.50 -25.90
N SER A 264 10.44 -0.91 -26.98
CA SER A 264 9.74 -1.54 -28.11
C SER A 264 9.28 -2.96 -27.76
N LEU A 265 8.26 -3.45 -28.47
CA LEU A 265 7.80 -4.83 -28.32
C LEU A 265 8.93 -5.85 -28.48
N ALA A 266 9.87 -5.59 -29.40
CA ALA A 266 11.04 -6.46 -29.61
C ALA A 266 11.93 -6.55 -28.36
N GLN A 267 12.14 -5.43 -27.65
CA GLN A 267 12.90 -5.41 -26.40
C GLN A 267 12.14 -6.15 -25.28
N VAL A 268 10.82 -5.96 -25.19
CA VAL A 268 9.97 -6.70 -24.24
C VAL A 268 10.04 -8.20 -24.49
N VAL A 269 9.95 -8.63 -25.75
CA VAL A 269 10.05 -10.04 -26.13
C VAL A 269 11.44 -10.60 -25.83
N ALA A 270 12.51 -9.84 -26.08
CA ALA A 270 13.87 -10.25 -25.75
C ALA A 270 14.06 -10.46 -24.25
N ALA A 271 13.58 -9.52 -23.42
CA ALA A 271 13.63 -9.63 -21.97
C ALA A 271 12.80 -10.81 -21.46
N ALA A 272 11.60 -11.03 -22.02
CA ALA A 272 10.75 -12.17 -21.69
C ALA A 272 11.39 -13.51 -22.08
N ARG A 273 12.11 -13.59 -23.21
CA ARG A 273 12.86 -14.80 -23.60
C ARG A 273 14.01 -15.07 -22.63
N ALA A 274 14.79 -14.04 -22.30
CA ALA A 274 15.89 -14.14 -21.33
C ALA A 274 15.41 -14.54 -19.93
N ALA A 275 14.18 -14.17 -19.56
CA ALA A 275 13.54 -14.58 -18.31
C ALA A 275 12.81 -15.93 -18.39
N HIS A 276 12.91 -16.66 -19.51
CA HIS A 276 12.11 -17.86 -19.79
C HIS A 276 10.59 -17.65 -19.70
N ALA A 277 10.09 -16.42 -19.82
CA ALA A 277 8.65 -16.11 -19.76
C ALA A 277 7.94 -16.27 -21.10
N HIS A 278 8.65 -16.09 -22.22
CA HIS A 278 8.04 -16.02 -23.55
C HIS A 278 7.15 -17.23 -23.89
N GLU A 279 7.59 -18.45 -23.59
CA GLU A 279 6.87 -19.67 -23.97
C GLU A 279 5.48 -19.76 -23.33
N PHE A 280 5.38 -19.48 -22.02
CA PHE A 280 4.09 -19.52 -21.35
C PHE A 280 3.21 -18.33 -21.75
N ILE A 281 3.81 -17.16 -22.02
CA ILE A 281 3.07 -15.99 -22.47
C ILE A 281 2.39 -16.31 -23.81
N MET A 282 3.12 -16.90 -24.76
CA MET A 282 2.57 -17.28 -26.06
C MET A 282 1.58 -18.44 -26.01
N ALA A 283 1.58 -19.23 -24.93
CA ALA A 283 0.57 -20.27 -24.71
C ALA A 283 -0.78 -19.71 -24.23
N LEU A 284 -0.84 -18.44 -23.81
CA LEU A 284 -2.08 -17.77 -23.45
C LEU A 284 -2.84 -17.34 -24.72
N PRO A 285 -4.18 -17.31 -24.71
CA PRO A 285 -4.98 -17.00 -25.89
C PRO A 285 -4.64 -15.67 -26.57
N GLU A 286 -4.29 -14.65 -25.79
CA GLU A 286 -3.98 -13.29 -26.27
C GLU A 286 -2.47 -12.98 -26.21
N GLY A 287 -1.63 -13.98 -25.92
CA GLY A 287 -0.18 -13.80 -25.88
C GLY A 287 0.24 -12.69 -24.90
N TYR A 288 1.03 -11.75 -25.40
CA TYR A 288 1.47 -10.57 -24.64
C TYR A 288 0.35 -9.57 -24.33
N GLU A 289 -0.75 -9.57 -25.08
CA GLU A 289 -1.88 -8.68 -24.83
C GLU A 289 -2.83 -9.22 -23.75
N THR A 290 -2.60 -10.45 -23.26
CA THR A 290 -3.39 -11.03 -22.17
C THR A 290 -3.42 -10.10 -20.96
N VAL A 291 -4.61 -9.60 -20.65
CA VAL A 291 -4.85 -8.69 -19.51
C VAL A 291 -4.87 -9.49 -18.21
N LEU A 292 -4.01 -9.08 -17.26
CA LEU A 292 -4.01 -9.66 -15.92
C LEU A 292 -5.10 -9.01 -15.06
N GLN A 293 -5.75 -9.82 -14.24
CA GLN A 293 -6.71 -9.36 -13.24
C GLN A 293 -6.22 -9.71 -11.84
N GLU A 294 -6.66 -8.93 -10.85
CA GLU A 294 -6.42 -9.14 -9.42
C GLU A 294 -4.95 -9.44 -9.05
N GLY A 295 -4.01 -8.69 -9.63
CA GLY A 295 -2.59 -8.88 -9.31
C GLY A 295 -1.92 -10.06 -10.02
N GLY A 296 -2.54 -10.62 -11.06
CA GLY A 296 -2.02 -11.77 -11.81
C GLY A 296 -2.23 -13.11 -11.09
N GLN A 297 -3.32 -13.24 -10.33
CA GLN A 297 -3.71 -14.49 -9.67
C GLN A 297 -3.95 -15.66 -10.64
N SER A 298 -4.22 -15.37 -11.91
CA SER A 298 -4.33 -16.37 -12.98
C SER A 298 -3.01 -17.05 -13.34
N LEU A 299 -1.87 -16.47 -12.96
CA LEU A 299 -0.54 -17.03 -13.21
C LEU A 299 -0.07 -17.88 -12.03
N SER A 300 0.77 -18.88 -12.29
CA SER A 300 1.51 -19.56 -11.22
C SER A 300 2.52 -18.62 -10.57
N ALA A 301 2.95 -18.93 -9.34
CA ALA A 301 3.97 -18.14 -8.65
C ALA A 301 5.26 -17.99 -9.50
N GLY A 302 5.70 -19.07 -10.15
CA GLY A 302 6.91 -19.06 -10.99
C GLY A 302 6.73 -18.28 -12.28
N GLN A 303 5.52 -18.23 -12.85
CA GLN A 303 5.21 -17.37 -13.98
C GLN A 303 5.28 -15.89 -13.56
N ARG A 304 4.66 -15.51 -12.44
CA ARG A 304 4.77 -14.14 -11.89
C ARG A 304 6.22 -13.75 -11.66
N GLN A 305 7.01 -14.64 -11.05
CA GLN A 305 8.45 -14.44 -10.81
C GLN A 305 9.20 -14.12 -12.11
N ARG A 306 9.00 -14.93 -13.16
CA ARG A 306 9.64 -14.73 -14.47
C ARG A 306 9.21 -13.41 -15.13
N VAL A 307 7.97 -12.96 -14.94
CA VAL A 307 7.53 -11.63 -15.40
C VAL A 307 8.27 -10.52 -14.66
N ALA A 308 8.43 -10.64 -13.34
CA ALA A 308 9.22 -9.69 -12.53
C ALA A 308 10.70 -9.67 -12.95
N ILE A 309 11.29 -10.84 -13.23
CA ILE A 309 12.68 -10.93 -13.73
C ILE A 309 12.79 -10.32 -15.12
N ALA A 310 11.83 -10.56 -16.02
CA ALA A 310 11.78 -9.91 -17.33
C ALA A 310 11.72 -8.38 -17.21
N ARG A 311 10.91 -7.85 -16.28
CA ARG A 311 10.84 -6.41 -15.97
C ARG A 311 12.19 -5.87 -15.51
N ALA A 312 12.90 -6.59 -14.65
CA ALA A 312 14.23 -6.21 -14.17
C ALA A 312 15.30 -6.30 -15.27
N LEU A 313 15.25 -7.33 -16.12
CA LEU A 313 16.12 -7.49 -17.28
C LEU A 313 15.93 -6.35 -18.28
N LEU A 314 14.67 -5.96 -18.56
CA LEU A 314 14.36 -4.87 -19.47
C LEU A 314 14.86 -3.51 -18.96
N LYS A 315 14.83 -3.32 -17.63
CA LYS A 315 15.36 -2.11 -16.99
C LYS A 315 16.88 -1.99 -17.13
N ASP A 316 17.59 -3.12 -17.17
CA ASP A 316 19.04 -3.20 -17.35
C ASP A 316 19.86 -2.33 -16.38
N ALA A 317 19.47 -2.35 -15.10
CA ALA A 317 20.14 -1.57 -14.07
C ALA A 317 21.47 -2.22 -13.61
N PRO A 318 22.54 -1.44 -13.36
CA PRO A 318 23.84 -1.97 -12.94
C PRO A 318 23.88 -2.51 -11.49
N VAL A 319 22.93 -2.07 -10.66
CA VAL A 319 22.75 -2.51 -9.27
C VAL A 319 21.42 -3.25 -9.15
N LEU A 320 21.43 -4.43 -8.55
CA LEU A 320 20.25 -5.26 -8.36
C LEU A 320 20.01 -5.55 -6.88
N ILE A 321 18.74 -5.47 -6.49
CA ILE A 321 18.24 -5.91 -5.20
C ILE A 321 17.28 -7.06 -5.45
N LEU A 322 17.56 -8.21 -4.82
CA LEU A 322 16.75 -9.41 -4.95
C LEU A 322 16.26 -9.81 -3.56
N ASP A 323 14.96 -9.66 -3.31
CA ASP A 323 14.33 -10.12 -2.07
C ASP A 323 13.62 -11.46 -2.32
N GLU A 324 14.21 -12.54 -1.83
CA GLU A 324 13.60 -13.88 -1.75
C GLU A 324 12.92 -14.38 -3.05
N ALA A 325 13.63 -14.32 -4.19
CA ALA A 325 13.03 -14.53 -5.52
C ALA A 325 12.59 -15.97 -5.88
N THR A 326 12.49 -16.91 -4.92
CA THR A 326 12.23 -18.33 -5.24
C THR A 326 11.46 -19.15 -4.18
N SER A 327 11.05 -18.60 -3.03
CA SER A 327 10.65 -19.42 -1.86
C SER A 327 9.31 -20.16 -1.92
N ALA A 328 8.52 -20.00 -2.99
CA ALA A 328 7.19 -20.61 -3.12
C ALA A 328 7.01 -21.46 -4.40
N LEU A 329 8.08 -22.01 -4.97
CA LEU A 329 8.05 -22.67 -6.27
C LEU A 329 8.17 -24.20 -6.16
N ASP A 330 7.32 -24.91 -6.92
CA ASP A 330 7.47 -26.34 -7.18
C ASP A 330 8.77 -26.61 -7.95
N SER A 331 9.44 -27.73 -7.62
CA SER A 331 10.80 -28.07 -8.04
C SER A 331 11.06 -28.04 -9.56
N GLN A 332 10.03 -28.25 -10.39
CA GLN A 332 10.18 -28.22 -11.86
C GLN A 332 10.16 -26.79 -12.43
N HIS A 333 9.42 -25.86 -11.81
CA HIS A 333 9.36 -24.46 -12.25
C HIS A 333 10.50 -23.60 -11.67
N GLU A 334 11.12 -24.10 -10.60
CA GLU A 334 12.25 -23.47 -9.92
C GLU A 334 13.50 -23.35 -10.80
N SER A 335 13.80 -24.36 -11.63
CA SER A 335 15.00 -24.36 -12.48
C SER A 335 14.99 -23.23 -13.52
N LEU A 336 13.84 -22.95 -14.13
CA LEU A 336 13.68 -21.86 -15.10
C LEU A 336 13.80 -20.48 -14.44
N VAL A 337 13.30 -20.33 -13.22
CA VAL A 337 13.48 -19.10 -12.45
C VAL A 337 14.95 -18.90 -12.09
N GLN A 338 15.64 -19.96 -11.66
CA GLN A 338 17.05 -19.88 -11.35
C GLN A 338 17.89 -19.54 -12.60
N ALA A 339 17.61 -20.15 -13.75
CA ALA A 339 18.27 -19.81 -15.00
C ALA A 339 18.05 -18.33 -15.38
N ALA A 340 16.82 -17.82 -15.20
CA ALA A 340 16.51 -16.41 -15.42
C ALA A 340 17.27 -15.48 -14.45
N LEU A 341 17.40 -15.88 -13.18
CA LEU A 341 18.19 -15.15 -12.17
C LEU A 341 19.67 -15.16 -12.51
N ASP A 342 20.23 -16.29 -12.95
CA ASP A 342 21.63 -16.39 -13.35
C ASP A 342 21.93 -15.45 -14.53
N VAL A 343 21.02 -15.35 -15.51
CA VAL A 343 21.12 -14.37 -16.60
C VAL A 343 21.04 -12.94 -16.08
N LEU A 344 20.08 -12.66 -15.18
CA LEU A 344 19.91 -11.33 -14.58
C LEU A 344 21.14 -10.91 -13.77
N LEU A 345 21.84 -11.83 -13.12
CA LEU A 345 22.98 -11.53 -12.24
C LEU A 345 24.34 -11.43 -12.96
N ARG A 346 24.42 -11.70 -14.26
CA ARG A 346 25.70 -11.61 -15.00
C ARG A 346 26.21 -10.17 -15.04
N GLU A 347 27.48 -10.00 -14.67
CA GLU A 347 28.23 -8.73 -14.75
C GLU A 347 27.60 -7.53 -14.00
N ARG A 348 26.72 -7.81 -13.03
CA ARG A 348 26.02 -6.77 -12.24
C ARG A 348 26.36 -6.88 -10.76
N THR A 349 26.23 -5.76 -10.07
CA THR A 349 26.36 -5.70 -8.61
C THR A 349 25.03 -6.10 -8.00
N ALA A 350 25.02 -7.06 -7.08
CA ALA A 350 23.77 -7.57 -6.53
C ALA A 350 23.83 -7.73 -5.02
N ILE A 351 22.77 -7.29 -4.33
CA ILE A 351 22.49 -7.69 -2.96
C ILE A 351 21.27 -8.59 -2.95
N ILE A 352 21.41 -9.78 -2.36
CA ILE A 352 20.43 -10.84 -2.43
C ILE A 352 20.03 -11.24 -1.02
N ILE A 353 18.77 -11.00 -0.64
CA ILE A 353 18.22 -11.53 0.61
C ILE A 353 17.96 -13.02 0.38
N ALA A 354 18.81 -13.85 0.96
CA ALA A 354 18.89 -15.25 0.62
C ALA A 354 18.25 -16.11 1.71
N HIS A 355 17.19 -16.84 1.33
CA HIS A 355 16.54 -17.85 2.16
C HIS A 355 16.89 -19.28 1.72
N ARG A 356 17.59 -19.45 0.60
CA ARG A 356 17.98 -20.74 0.05
C ARG A 356 19.48 -20.91 0.00
N LEU A 357 19.94 -22.10 0.39
CA LEU A 357 21.36 -22.41 0.47
C LEU A 357 22.07 -22.29 -0.89
N ALA A 358 21.42 -22.68 -1.98
CA ALA A 358 22.00 -22.57 -3.33
C ALA A 358 22.34 -21.10 -3.68
N THR A 359 21.44 -20.17 -3.39
CA THR A 359 21.63 -18.73 -3.63
C THR A 359 22.74 -18.17 -2.73
N VAL A 360 22.79 -18.60 -1.47
CA VAL A 360 23.85 -18.20 -0.53
C VAL A 360 25.22 -18.69 -0.99
N ARG A 361 25.32 -19.93 -1.47
CA ARG A 361 26.58 -20.53 -1.94
C ARG A 361 27.10 -19.92 -3.24
N ALA A 362 26.19 -19.45 -4.10
CA ALA A 362 26.54 -18.83 -5.37
C ALA A 362 26.98 -17.35 -5.24
N ALA A 363 26.87 -16.76 -4.04
CA ALA A 363 27.30 -15.39 -3.78
C ALA A 363 28.82 -15.32 -3.55
N ASP A 364 29.44 -14.23 -3.97
CA ASP A 364 30.87 -13.98 -3.78
C ASP A 364 31.21 -13.76 -2.30
N ARG A 365 30.25 -13.21 -1.55
CA ARG A 365 30.38 -12.84 -0.13
C ARG A 365 29.03 -12.95 0.57
N ILE A 366 29.07 -13.32 1.84
CA ILE A 366 27.90 -13.49 2.70
C ILE A 366 28.02 -12.52 3.87
N VAL A 367 26.94 -11.78 4.13
CA VAL A 367 26.80 -10.86 5.25
C VAL A 367 25.66 -11.37 6.12
N VAL A 368 25.95 -11.61 7.40
CA VAL A 368 24.96 -12.08 8.37
C VAL A 368 24.50 -10.92 9.23
N LEU A 369 23.19 -10.69 9.22
CA LEU A 369 22.51 -9.66 9.98
C LEU A 369 21.78 -10.30 11.16
N GLU A 370 22.03 -9.80 12.37
CA GLU A 370 21.35 -10.22 13.60
C GLU A 370 21.04 -8.99 14.45
N ASN A 371 19.77 -8.82 14.86
CA ASN A 371 19.30 -7.68 15.66
C ASN A 371 19.73 -6.30 15.13
N GLY A 372 19.70 -6.10 13.81
CA GLY A 372 20.05 -4.81 13.20
C GLY A 372 21.55 -4.52 13.11
N LEU A 373 22.41 -5.52 13.38
CA LEU A 373 23.87 -5.43 13.31
C LEU A 373 24.43 -6.45 12.32
N ILE A 374 25.54 -6.11 11.66
CA ILE A 374 26.34 -7.09 10.90
C ILE A 374 27.21 -7.84 11.90
N VAL A 375 26.94 -9.13 12.07
CA VAL A 375 27.66 -9.99 13.02
C VAL A 375 28.73 -10.84 12.35
N GLU A 376 28.55 -11.17 11.07
CA GLU A 376 29.52 -11.94 10.30
C GLU A 376 29.59 -11.46 8.86
N ASP A 377 30.79 -11.59 8.30
CA ASP A 377 31.13 -11.15 6.96
C ASP A 377 32.28 -12.02 6.43
N GLY A 378 32.07 -12.67 5.28
CA GLY A 378 33.06 -13.52 4.63
C GLY A 378 32.49 -14.42 3.54
N THR A 379 33.31 -15.33 3.02
CA THR A 379 32.86 -16.36 2.07
C THR A 379 32.18 -17.53 2.79
N HIS A 380 31.45 -18.36 2.04
CA HIS A 380 30.79 -19.57 2.57
C HIS A 380 31.71 -20.42 3.44
N ASP A 381 32.89 -20.76 2.91
CA ASP A 381 33.84 -21.64 3.59
C ASP A 381 34.46 -20.98 4.82
N GLN A 382 34.74 -19.67 4.76
CA GLN A 382 35.27 -18.91 5.90
C GLN A 382 34.27 -18.88 7.06
N LEU A 383 32.99 -18.62 6.76
CA LEU A 383 31.95 -18.53 7.79
C LEU A 383 31.59 -19.90 8.38
N LEU A 384 31.63 -20.97 7.58
CA LEU A 384 31.48 -22.34 8.08
C LEU A 384 32.64 -22.75 9.01
N ALA A 385 33.88 -22.41 8.64
CA ALA A 385 35.05 -22.71 9.46
C ALA A 385 35.03 -21.97 10.82
N ARG A 386 34.47 -20.75 10.86
CA ARG A 386 34.30 -19.98 12.10
C ARG A 386 33.25 -20.57 13.05
N GLY A 387 32.29 -21.36 12.55
CA GLY A 387 31.29 -22.02 13.39
C GLY A 387 30.27 -21.09 14.06
N GLY A 388 30.11 -19.86 13.56
CA GLY A 388 29.26 -18.83 14.17
C GLY A 388 27.76 -18.89 13.80
N VAL A 389 27.09 -17.74 13.82
CA VAL A 389 25.68 -17.54 13.48
C VAL A 389 25.36 -18.11 12.10
N TYR A 390 26.19 -17.86 11.10
CA TYR A 390 26.02 -18.43 9.77
C TYR A 390 25.91 -19.96 9.80
N THR A 391 26.80 -20.62 10.54
CA THR A 391 26.83 -22.08 10.65
C THR A 391 25.57 -22.62 11.31
N ARG A 392 25.03 -21.91 12.32
CA ARG A 392 23.76 -22.27 12.95
C ARG A 392 22.60 -22.16 11.97
N LEU A 393 22.53 -21.06 11.22
CA LEU A 393 21.51 -20.83 10.19
C LEU A 393 21.63 -21.87 9.06
N HIS A 394 22.85 -22.25 8.68
CA HIS A 394 23.11 -23.30 7.69
C HIS A 394 22.70 -24.70 8.16
N ARG A 395 22.82 -25.00 9.46
CA ARG A 395 22.44 -26.30 10.05
C ARG A 395 20.93 -26.43 10.28
N LEU A 396 20.24 -25.31 10.50
CA LEU A 396 18.80 -25.29 10.41
C LEU A 396 18.43 -25.60 8.95
N PRO A 397 17.44 -26.47 8.68
CA PRO A 397 17.01 -26.69 7.31
C PRO A 397 16.51 -25.36 6.74
N MET A 398 17.29 -24.73 5.86
CA MET A 398 16.85 -23.55 5.09
C MET A 398 15.75 -23.92 4.06
N ASP A 399 15.25 -25.16 4.09
CA ASP A 399 14.29 -25.77 3.16
C ASP A 399 12.98 -26.28 3.83
N THR A 400 12.65 -25.91 5.08
CA THR A 400 11.33 -26.31 5.64
C THR A 400 10.18 -25.44 5.14
N ALA A 401 9.87 -25.57 3.84
CA ALA A 401 8.53 -25.45 3.29
C ALA A 401 8.03 -26.77 2.68
N THR A 402 8.64 -27.90 3.03
CA THR A 402 8.07 -29.23 2.77
C THR A 402 7.59 -29.85 4.08
N SER A 403 6.32 -29.61 4.39
CA SER A 403 5.57 -30.47 5.29
C SER A 403 5.47 -31.86 4.65
N ARG A 404 6.44 -32.73 4.94
CA ARG A 404 6.18 -34.18 4.87
C ARG A 404 5.24 -34.52 6.02
N HIS A 405 3.95 -34.49 5.75
CA HIS A 405 2.99 -35.30 6.49
C HIS A 405 2.72 -36.57 5.68
N PRO A 406 2.68 -37.75 6.34
CA PRO A 406 2.36 -39.02 5.70
C PRO A 406 0.95 -39.03 5.08
#